data_AF-A0A257MPP9-F1
#
_entry.id   AF-A0A257MPP9-F1
#
_cell.length_a   1.000
_cell.length_b   1.000
_cell.length_c   1.000
_cell.angle_alpha   90.00
_cell.angle_beta   90.00
_cell.angle_gamma   90.00
#
_symmetry.space_group_name_H-M   'P 1'
#
loop_
_entity.id
_entity.type
_entity.pdbx_description
1 polymer ?
#
loop_
_entity_poly.entity_id
_entity_poly.type
_entity_poly.pdbx_seq_one_letter_code
_entity_poly.pdbx_strand_id
1 'polypeptide(L)' 'MRIKVLAFATFREILGKEREVDLPGSASVKELLEALAATSPRFKEAAFEPSGALRDYVLRRPSSPPELYGIMFCSW' A
#
# COMPACT_ATOMS: atom_id res chain seq x y z
N MET A 1 8.82 13.28 2.14
CA MET A 1 7.36 13.46 2.16
C MET A 1 6.75 12.40 3.05
N ARG A 2 5.70 12.75 3.79
CA ARG A 2 5.00 11.81 4.66
C ARG A 2 3.69 11.42 3.98
N ILE A 3 3.53 10.14 3.71
CA ILE A 3 2.35 9.60 3.03
C ILE A 3 1.52 8.83 4.04
N LYS A 4 0.22 9.10 4.06
CA LYS A 4 -0.73 8.36 4.87
C LYS A 4 -1.46 7.32 4.02
N VAL A 5 -1.27 6.07 4.40
CA VAL A 5 -1.81 4.86 3.78
C VAL A 5 -3.05 4.41 4.52
N LEU A 6 -4.19 4.40 3.83
CA LEU A 6 -5.44 3.86 4.36
C LEU A 6 -5.64 2.45 3.84
N ALA A 7 -5.80 1.49 4.75
CA ALA A 7 -6.09 0.10 4.40
C ALA A 7 -7.58 -0.22 4.56
N PHE A 8 -8.06 -1.10 3.69
CA PHE A 8 -9.44 -1.57 3.65
C PHE A 8 -9.49 -3.10 3.62
N ALA A 9 -10.66 -3.66 4.00
CA ALA A 9 -10.88 -5.10 4.09
C ALA A 9 -9.77 -5.82 4.88
N THR A 10 -9.29 -6.97 4.38
CA THR A 10 -8.27 -7.83 5.00
C THR A 10 -6.95 -7.11 5.30
N PHE A 11 -6.60 -6.07 4.54
CA PHE A 11 -5.38 -5.32 4.82
C PHE A 11 -5.44 -4.48 6.09
N ARG A 12 -6.62 -4.19 6.64
CA ARG A 12 -6.72 -3.54 7.96
C ARG A 12 -6.13 -4.40 9.07
N GLU A 13 -6.22 -5.72 8.93
CA GLU A 13 -5.65 -6.68 9.88
C GLU A 13 -4.14 -6.81 9.71
N ILE A 14 -3.61 -6.47 8.52
CA ILE A 14 -2.19 -6.59 8.18
C ILE A 14 -1.43 -5.28 8.47
N LEU A 15 -1.95 -4.15 8.02
CA LEU A 15 -1.29 -2.84 8.09
C LEU A 15 -1.86 -1.93 9.19
N GLY A 16 -3.02 -2.26 9.76
CA GLY A 16 -3.84 -1.35 10.55
C GLY A 16 -4.79 -0.54 9.67
N LYS A 17 -5.73 0.17 10.29
CA LYS A 17 -6.69 1.05 9.59
C LYS A 17 -6.00 2.15 8.78
N GLU A 18 -4.91 2.66 9.34
CA GLU A 18 -4.15 3.79 8.82
C GLU A 18 -2.68 3.62 9.21
N ARG A 19 -1.79 4.00 8.30
CA ARG A 19 -0.35 3.95 8.53
C ARG A 19 0.32 5.15 7.87
N GLU A 20 1.27 5.74 8.55
CA GLU A 20 2.14 6.76 7.96
C GLU A 20 3.44 6.13 7.48
N VAL A 21 3.91 6.56 6.31
CA VAL A 21 5.15 6.11 5.69
C VAL A 21 5.92 7.35 5.23
N ASP A 22 7.15 7.50 5.73
CA ASP A 22 8.07 8.53 5.27
C ASP A 22 8.82 8.03 4.02
N LEU A 23 8.70 8.79 2.93
CA LEU A 23 9.31 8.48 1.64
C LEU A 23 10.05 9.70 1.06
N PRO A 24 11.02 9.50 0.15
CA PRO A 24 11.62 10.59 -0.62
C PRO A 24 10.54 11.41 -1.36
N GLY A 25 10.74 12.72 -1.54
CA GLY A 25 9.75 13.61 -2.19
C GLY A 25 9.41 13.27 -3.65
N SER A 26 10.26 12.48 -4.31
CA SER A 26 10.07 11.97 -5.67
C SER A 26 9.66 10.49 -5.71
N ALA A 27 9.33 9.90 -4.56
CA ALA A 27 9.06 8.47 -4.48
C ALA A 27 7.79 8.11 -5.26
N SER A 28 7.94 7.10 -6.09
CA SER A 28 6.87 6.46 -6.84
C SER A 28 5.99 5.63 -5.92
N VAL A 29 4.78 5.32 -6.39
CA VAL A 29 3.90 4.39 -5.67
C VAL A 29 4.50 2.98 -5.58
N LYS A 30 5.35 2.60 -6.54
CA LYS A 30 6.07 1.32 -6.49
C LYS A 30 6.96 1.27 -5.24
N GLU A 31 7.72 2.33 -5.00
CA GLU A 31 8.59 2.46 -3.81
C GLU A 31 7.78 2.47 -2.50
N LEU A 32 6.58 3.06 -2.49
CA LEU A 32 5.67 2.96 -1.33
C LEU A 32 5.26 1.52 -1.04
N LEU A 33 4.86 0.78 -2.08
CA LEU A 33 4.41 -0.61 -1.93
C LEU A 33 5.58 -1.52 -1.53
N GLU A 34 6.77 -1.28 -2.07
CA GLU A 34 8.01 -1.96 -1.67
C GLU A 34 8.37 -1.67 -0.21
N ALA A 35 8.26 -0.41 0.24
CA ALA A 35 8.49 -0.04 1.64
C ALA A 35 7.51 -0.73 2.61
N LEU A 36 6.22 -0.83 2.21
CA LEU A 36 5.21 -1.57 2.97
C LEU A 36 5.51 -3.07 3.01
N ALA A 37 5.96 -3.65 1.89
CA ALA A 37 6.35 -5.06 1.81
C ALA A 37 7.61 -5.38 2.62
N ALA A 38 8.58 -4.46 2.69
CA ALA A 38 9.76 -4.59 3.53
C ALA A 38 9.39 -4.58 5.03
N THR A 39 8.31 -3.90 5.39
CA THR A 39 7.89 -3.76 6.79
C THR A 39 6.97 -4.90 7.26
N SER A 40 6.21 -5.52 6.36
CA SER A 40 5.27 -6.60 6.69
C SER A 40 5.34 -7.73 5.66
N PRO A 41 5.89 -8.91 6.02
CA PRO A 41 5.89 -10.08 5.15
C PRO A 41 4.48 -10.48 4.70
N ARG A 42 3.50 -10.37 5.60
CA ARG A 42 2.08 -10.60 5.31
C ARG A 42 1.54 -9.65 4.25
N PHE A 43 1.96 -8.38 4.27
CA PHE A 43 1.57 -7.44 3.22
C PHE A 43 2.13 -7.87 1.87
N LYS A 44 3.39 -8.29 1.84
CA LYS A 44 4.05 -8.75 0.62
C LYS A 44 3.31 -9.92 -0.02
N GLU A 45 2.97 -10.94 0.77
CA GLU A 45 2.25 -12.13 0.29
C GLU A 45 0.83 -11.81 -0.22
N ALA A 46 0.15 -10.87 0.45
CA ALA A 46 -1.21 -10.48 0.10
C ALA A 46 -1.27 -9.53 -1.11
N ALA A 47 -0.28 -8.66 -1.30
CA ALA A 47 -0.30 -7.61 -2.32
C ALA A 47 0.48 -7.94 -3.60
N PHE A 48 1.46 -8.85 -3.52
CA PHE A 48 2.31 -9.21 -4.65
C PHE A 48 2.11 -10.67 -5.05
N GLU A 49 2.26 -10.93 -6.34
CA GLU A 49 2.47 -12.27 -6.89
C GLU A 49 3.89 -12.77 -6.60
N PRO A 50 4.17 -14.09 -6.69
CA PRO A 50 5.52 -14.64 -6.57
C PRO A 50 6.51 -14.04 -7.58
N SER A 51 6.03 -13.56 -8.73
CA SER A 51 6.82 -12.87 -9.74
C SER A 51 7.27 -11.46 -9.32
N GLY A 52 6.75 -10.93 -8.22
CA GLY A 52 6.95 -9.55 -7.80
C GLY A 52 6.02 -8.54 -8.48
N ALA A 53 5.10 -9.00 -9.33
CA ALA A 53 4.04 -8.16 -9.87
C ALA A 53 3.01 -7.84 -8.80
N LEU A 54 2.38 -6.66 -8.90
CA LEU A 54 1.22 -6.34 -8.07
C LEU A 54 0.02 -7.19 -8.53
N ARG A 55 -0.76 -7.70 -7.60
CA ARG A 55 -1.95 -8.50 -7.95
C ARG A 55 -3.03 -7.61 -8.56
N ASP A 56 -3.79 -8.10 -9.54
CA ASP A 56 -4.76 -7.28 -10.29
C ASP A 56 -5.87 -6.66 -9.43
N TYR A 57 -6.17 -7.28 -8.28
CA TYR A 57 -7.21 -6.80 -7.36
C TYR A 57 -6.73 -5.66 -6.42
N VAL A 58 -5.47 -5.21 -6.55
CA VAL A 58 -4.95 -4.03 -5.84
C VAL A 58 -5.48 -2.75 -6.49
N LEU A 59 -6.47 -2.11 -5.89
CA LEU A 59 -6.95 -0.82 -6.37
C LEU A 59 -6.22 0.32 -5.63
N ARG A 60 -5.51 1.13 -6.40
CA ARG A 60 -4.88 2.36 -5.91
C ARG A 60 -5.75 3.55 -6.24
N ARG A 61 -6.16 4.30 -5.21
CA ARG A 61 -6.81 5.59 -5.38
C ARG A 61 -5.85 6.73 -5.02
N PRO A 62 -5.46 7.60 -5.95
CA PRO A 62 -4.84 8.87 -5.60
C PRO A 62 -5.88 9.72 -4.86
N SER A 63 -5.56 10.18 -3.64
CA SER A 63 -6.35 11.20 -2.95
C SER A 63 -5.71 12.56 -3.19
N SER A 64 -6.54 13.61 -3.29
CA SER A 64 -6.09 14.99 -3.09
C SER A 64 -6.36 15.36 -1.63
N PRO A 65 -5.38 15.92 -0.89
CA PRO A 65 -4.01 16.28 -1.29
C PRO A 65 -3.06 15.06 -1.49
N PRO A 66 -1.95 15.22 -2.25
CA PRO A 66 -1.04 14.13 -2.68
C PRO A 66 -0.33 13.39 -1.53
N GLU A 67 -0.52 13.83 -0.29
CA GLU A 67 0.02 13.25 0.94
C GLU A 67 -0.81 12.05 1.43
N LEU A 68 -1.93 11.74 0.78
CA LEU A 68 -2.81 10.62 1.11
C LEU A 68 -2.88 9.62 -0.05
N TYR A 69 -2.58 8.35 0.24
CA TYR A 69 -2.79 7.24 -0.67
C TYR A 69 -3.72 6.20 -0.03
N GLY A 70 -4.86 5.94 -0.69
CA GLY A 70 -5.74 4.84 -0.30
C GLY A 70 -5.33 3.55 -1.03
N ILE A 71 -5.01 2.50 -0.26
CA ILE A 71 -4.82 1.15 -0.80
C ILE A 71 -6.06 0.34 -0.45
N MET A 72 -6.94 0.18 -1.42
CA MET A 72 -8.19 -0.57 -1.28
C MET A 72 -8.09 -1.85 -2.09
N PHE A 73 -8.55 -2.96 -1.52
CA PHE A 73 -8.59 -4.24 -2.21
C PHE A 73 -10.02 -4.78 -2.22
N CYS A 74 -10.54 -5.04 -3.42
CA CYS A 74 -11.78 -5.77 -3.62
C CYS A 74 -11.43 -7.23 -3.89
N SER A 75 -11.35 -8.06 -2.85
CA SER A 75 -11.56 -9.50 -3.03
C SER A 75 -13.05 -9.76 -2.90
N TRP A 76 -13.66 -10.26 -3.97
CA TRP A 76 -15.00 -10.84 -3.94
C TRP A 76 -15.00 -12.13 -3.12
#